data_AF-A0A143C3C4-F1
#
_entry.id   AF-A0A143C3C4-F1
#
_cell.length_a   1.000
_cell.length_b   1.000
_cell.length_c   1.000
_cell.angle_alpha   90.00
_cell.angle_beta   90.00
_cell.angle_gamma   90.00
#
_symmetry.space_group_name_H-M   'P 1'
#
loop_
_entity.id
_entity.type
_entity.pdbx_description
1 polymer ?
#
loop_
_entity_poly.entity_id
_entity_poly.type
_entity_poly.pdbx_seq_one_letter_code
_entity_poly.pdbx_strand_id
1 'polypeptide(L)'
;MIRFSPVLTLSGTARAGKRFEVPFSIERAAAGQLPEKLAFEVSYDEGTTWQPTKTVGGTHLSLTHPAKAGSVSLRAKLTDRKGNTLVQTIERAYLTTK
;
A
#
# COMPACT_ATOMS: atom_id res chain seq x y z
N MET A 1 11.23 3.37 -6.25
CA MET A 1 10.25 2.27 -6.24
C MET A 1 10.05 1.78 -4.82
N ILE A 2 8.80 1.57 -4.47
CA ILE A 2 8.40 0.88 -3.24
C ILE A 2 7.92 -0.51 -3.63
N ARG A 3 8.35 -1.51 -2.87
CA ARG A 3 7.84 -2.87 -2.96
C ARG A 3 6.88 -3.11 -1.81
N PHE A 4 5.68 -3.56 -2.13
CA PHE A 4 4.73 -4.08 -1.15
C PHE A 4 4.81 -5.60 -1.16
N SER A 5 4.82 -6.20 0.02
CA SER A 5 4.95 -7.65 0.21
C SER A 5 3.86 -8.16 1.17
N PRO A 6 2.56 -8.06 0.80
CA PRO A 6 1.48 -8.52 1.65
C PRO A 6 1.61 -10.02 1.94
N VAL A 7 1.41 -10.41 3.20
CA VAL A 7 1.44 -11.82 3.61
C VAL A 7 0.06 -12.44 3.40
N LEU A 8 -0.11 -13.08 2.24
CA LEU A 8 -1.39 -13.63 1.79
C LEU A 8 -1.52 -15.12 2.15
N THR A 9 -2.75 -15.62 2.09
CA THR A 9 -3.03 -17.06 2.19
C THR A 9 -2.45 -17.82 0.98
N LEU A 10 -2.44 -19.16 1.04
CA LEU A 10 -2.04 -20.01 -0.09
C LEU A 10 -2.84 -19.73 -1.38
N SER A 11 -4.05 -19.21 -1.25
CA SER A 11 -4.90 -18.81 -2.38
C SER A 11 -4.60 -17.41 -2.92
N GLY A 12 -3.58 -16.71 -2.38
CA GLY A 12 -3.25 -15.34 -2.78
C GLY A 12 -4.27 -14.30 -2.30
N THR A 13 -4.99 -14.58 -1.21
CA THR A 13 -6.02 -13.67 -0.67
C THR A 13 -5.78 -13.32 0.80
N ALA A 14 -6.42 -12.25 1.27
CA ALA A 14 -6.49 -11.88 2.68
C ALA A 14 -7.93 -11.94 3.19
N ARG A 15 -8.15 -11.98 4.52
CA ARG A 15 -9.50 -11.98 5.07
C ARG A 15 -10.14 -10.59 4.99
N ALA A 16 -11.40 -10.55 4.57
CA ALA A 16 -12.26 -9.37 4.65
C ALA A 16 -12.66 -9.08 6.11
N GLY A 17 -12.98 -7.81 6.42
CA GLY A 17 -13.47 -7.38 7.73
C GLY A 17 -12.43 -7.44 8.86
N LYS A 18 -11.16 -7.60 8.53
CA LYS A 18 -10.06 -7.71 9.50
C LYS A 18 -9.00 -6.64 9.25
N ARG A 19 -8.28 -6.29 10.32
CA ARG A 19 -7.02 -5.56 10.19
C ARG A 19 -6.00 -6.44 9.49
N PHE A 20 -5.20 -5.80 8.66
CA PHE A 20 -4.17 -6.46 7.89
C PHE A 20 -2.96 -5.55 7.79
N GLU A 21 -1.78 -6.10 8.03
CA GLU A 21 -0.53 -5.36 7.91
C GLU A 21 0.17 -5.75 6.62
N VAL A 22 0.55 -4.75 5.83
CA VAL A 22 1.27 -4.95 4.56
C VAL A 22 2.71 -4.49 4.75
N PRO A 23 3.68 -5.41 4.83
CA PRO A 23 5.09 -5.06 4.78
C PRO A 23 5.41 -4.27 3.49
N PHE A 24 6.27 -3.27 3.61
CA PHE A 24 6.83 -2.57 2.46
C PHE A 24 8.33 -2.33 2.63
N SER A 25 9.03 -2.24 1.50
CA SER A 25 10.43 -1.85 1.45
C SER A 25 10.65 -0.76 0.40
N ILE A 26 11.60 0.12 0.67
CA ILE A 26 12.00 1.20 -0.23
C ILE A 26 13.29 0.75 -0.91
N GLU A 27 13.20 0.30 -2.16
CA GLU A 27 14.37 -0.30 -2.83
C GLU A 27 15.32 0.76 -3.41
N ARG A 28 14.76 1.82 -4.02
CA ARG A 28 15.49 3.01 -4.47
C ARG A 28 14.50 4.15 -4.62
N ALA A 29 14.57 5.18 -3.78
CA ALA A 29 14.00 6.45 -4.22
C ALA A 29 14.88 6.95 -5.37
N ALA A 30 14.26 7.52 -6.41
CA ALA A 30 15.00 8.10 -7.52
C ALA A 30 16.09 9.04 -6.95
N ALA A 31 17.34 8.90 -7.40
CA ALA A 31 18.54 9.58 -6.89
C ALA A 31 19.24 9.01 -5.63
N GLY A 32 18.92 7.80 -5.17
CA GLY A 32 19.70 7.14 -4.10
C GLY A 32 19.59 7.79 -2.72
N GLN A 33 18.64 8.72 -2.57
CA GLN A 33 18.30 9.39 -1.32
C GLN A 33 16.94 8.91 -0.85
N LEU A 34 16.73 8.82 0.47
CA LEU A 34 15.39 8.60 1.02
C LEU A 34 14.49 9.79 0.67
N PRO A 35 13.21 9.55 0.35
CA PRO A 35 12.26 10.64 0.09
C PRO A 35 12.12 11.52 1.35
N GLU A 36 11.86 12.81 1.17
CA GLU A 36 11.55 13.72 2.27
C GLU A 36 10.19 13.40 2.86
N LYS A 37 9.22 13.09 1.99
CA LYS A 37 7.85 12.76 2.37
C LYS A 37 7.41 11.47 1.70
N LEU A 38 6.74 10.65 2.49
CA LEU A 38 6.19 9.39 2.05
C LEU A 38 4.73 9.29 2.51
N ALA A 39 3.81 9.17 1.57
CA ALA A 39 2.40 8.98 1.85
C ALA A 39 1.92 7.69 1.18
N PHE A 40 1.06 6.97 1.88
CA PHE A 40 0.49 5.72 1.43
C PHE A 40 -1.02 5.81 1.43
N GLU A 41 -1.62 5.29 0.36
CA GLU A 41 -3.06 5.27 0.17
C GLU A 41 -3.51 3.86 -0.22
N VAL A 42 -4.73 3.52 0.19
CA VAL A 42 -5.40 2.27 -0.15
C VAL A 42 -6.73 2.56 -0.83
N SER A 43 -7.10 1.70 -1.75
CA SER A 43 -8.43 1.67 -2.35
C SER A 43 -9.04 0.28 -2.18
N TYR A 44 -10.34 0.26 -1.89
CA TYR A 44 -11.15 -0.96 -1.78
C TYR A 44 -12.24 -1.04 -2.86
N ASP A 45 -12.20 -0.11 -3.82
CA ASP A 45 -13.17 0.10 -4.90
C ASP A 45 -12.46 0.20 -6.26
N GLU A 46 -11.47 -0.65 -6.46
CA GLU A 46 -10.74 -0.83 -7.72
C GLU A 46 -9.99 0.42 -8.19
N GLY A 47 -9.53 1.25 -7.25
CA GLY A 47 -8.77 2.47 -7.55
C GLY A 47 -9.63 3.72 -7.77
N THR A 48 -10.95 3.63 -7.58
CA THR A 48 -11.88 4.76 -7.75
C THR A 48 -11.69 5.82 -6.66
N THR A 49 -11.61 5.40 -5.39
CA THR A 49 -11.34 6.28 -4.26
C THR A 49 -10.10 5.82 -3.48
N TRP A 50 -9.35 6.80 -2.96
CA TRP A 50 -8.08 6.56 -2.27
C TRP A 50 -8.15 7.11 -0.86
N GLN A 51 -7.84 6.27 0.12
CA GLN A 51 -7.89 6.60 1.53
C GLN A 51 -6.47 6.59 2.10
N PRO A 52 -6.07 7.58 2.92
CA PRO A 52 -4.75 7.61 3.52
C PRO A 52 -4.60 6.44 4.52
N THR A 53 -3.40 5.86 4.53
CA THR A 53 -3.05 4.75 5.43
C THR A 53 -1.89 5.16 6.33
N LYS A 54 -1.87 4.58 7.52
CA LYS A 54 -0.79 4.82 8.49
C LYS A 54 0.27 3.75 8.35
N THR A 55 1.52 4.16 8.52
CA THR A 55 2.63 3.23 8.70
C THR A 55 2.77 2.84 10.16
N VAL A 56 3.14 1.59 10.40
CA VAL A 56 3.48 1.04 11.72
C VAL A 56 4.96 0.70 11.69
N GLY A 57 5.71 1.25 12.66
CA GLY A 57 7.15 1.02 12.78
C GLY A 57 7.99 1.39 11.54
N GLY A 58 7.45 2.23 10.63
CA GLY A 58 8.12 2.63 9.39
C GLY A 58 8.31 1.53 8.34
N THR A 59 7.74 0.34 8.54
CA THR A 59 7.98 -0.85 7.71
C THR A 59 6.71 -1.54 7.23
N HIS A 60 5.57 -1.26 7.87
CA HIS A 60 4.29 -1.89 7.55
C HIS A 60 3.22 -0.82 7.31
N LEU A 61 2.26 -1.09 6.43
CA LEU A 61 1.00 -0.35 6.36
C LEU A 61 -0.04 -1.02 7.25
N SER A 62 -0.76 -0.24 8.05
CA SER A 62 -1.93 -0.74 8.79
C SER A 62 -3.20 -0.49 7.97
N LEU A 63 -3.79 -1.57 7.48
CA LEU A 63 -5.01 -1.55 6.68
C LEU A 63 -6.17 -2.15 7.47
N THR A 64 -7.39 -1.69 7.19
CA THR A 64 -8.62 -2.30 7.70
C THR A 64 -9.49 -2.67 6.52
N HIS A 65 -9.56 -3.96 6.21
CA HIS A 65 -10.36 -4.42 5.09
C HIS A 65 -11.85 -4.26 5.38
N PRO A 66 -12.65 -3.77 4.41
CA PRO A 66 -14.10 -3.83 4.50
C PRO A 66 -14.59 -5.27 4.70
N ALA A 67 -15.76 -5.42 5.33
CA ALA A 67 -16.39 -6.73 5.52
C ALA A 67 -16.83 -7.37 4.19
N LYS A 68 -17.04 -6.56 3.15
CA LYS A 68 -17.32 -7.02 1.80
C LYS A 68 -15.99 -7.45 1.13
N ALA A 69 -15.96 -8.69 0.66
CA ALA A 69 -14.88 -9.20 -0.18
C ALA A 69 -14.74 -8.35 -1.46
N GLY A 70 -13.52 -8.13 -1.91
CA GLY A 70 -13.20 -7.29 -3.07
C GLY A 70 -11.70 -7.29 -3.37
N SER A 71 -11.23 -6.29 -4.10
CA SER A 71 -9.80 -6.09 -4.34
C SER A 71 -9.25 -4.99 -3.44
N VAL A 72 -7.98 -5.11 -3.07
CA VAL A 72 -7.22 -4.04 -2.45
C VAL A 72 -6.22 -3.52 -3.47
N SER A 73 -6.27 -2.21 -3.74
CA SER A 73 -5.26 -1.50 -4.51
C SER A 73 -4.42 -0.64 -3.57
N LEU A 74 -3.12 -0.52 -3.84
CA LEU A 74 -2.18 0.23 -3.00
C LEU A 74 -1.53 1.33 -3.83
N ARG A 75 -1.33 2.49 -3.22
CA ARG A 75 -0.65 3.62 -3.84
C ARG A 75 0.35 4.22 -2.88
N ALA A 76 1.53 4.53 -3.40
CA ALA A 76 2.56 5.28 -2.70
C ALA A 76 2.84 6.58 -3.42
N LYS A 77 2.99 7.67 -2.67
CA LYS A 77 3.46 8.97 -3.12
C LYS A 77 4.77 9.26 -2.42
N LEU A 78 5.82 9.46 -3.20
CA LEU A 78 7.16 9.78 -2.73
C LEU A 78 7.51 11.17 -3.20
N THR A 79 7.84 12.08 -2.29
CA THR A 79 8.35 13.40 -2.64
C THR A 79 9.81 13.49 -2.21
N ASP A 80 10.70 13.79 -3.15
CA ASP A 80 12.11 14.02 -2.87
C ASP A 80 12.34 15.43 -2.27
N ARG A 81 13.55 15.68 -1.78
CA ARG A 81 13.95 16.98 -1.19
C ARG A 81 13.97 18.14 -2.20
N LYS A 82 13.92 17.83 -3.50
CA LYS A 82 13.86 18.81 -4.58
C LYS A 82 12.40 19.14 -4.96
N GLY A 83 11.43 18.50 -4.30
CA GLY A 83 9.99 18.66 -4.56
C GLY A 83 9.45 17.75 -5.68
N ASN A 84 10.27 16.89 -6.28
CA ASN A 84 9.78 15.97 -7.31
C ASN A 84 8.92 14.89 -6.64
N THR A 85 7.74 14.66 -7.19
CA THR A 85 6.80 13.66 -6.69
C THR A 85 6.67 12.49 -7.65
N LEU A 86 6.94 11.29 -7.16
CA LEU A 86 6.69 10.02 -7.84
C LEU A 86 5.46 9.36 -7.21
N VAL A 87 4.49 8.99 -8.04
CA VAL A 87 3.32 8.21 -7.62
C VAL A 87 3.43 6.81 -8.21
N GLN A 88 3.39 5.80 -7.35
CA GLN A 88 3.35 4.40 -7.74
C GLN A 88 2.01 3.82 -7.33
N THR A 89 1.25 3.29 -8.28
CA THR A 89 -0.05 2.65 -8.06
C THR A 89 0.07 1.17 -8.42
N ILE A 90 -0.42 0.30 -7.53
CA ILE A 90 -0.61 -1.12 -7.77
C ILE A 90 -2.11 -1.37 -7.66
N GLU A 91 -2.76 -1.51 -8.81
CA GLU A 91 -4.16 -1.87 -8.87
C GLU A 91 -4.35 -3.36 -8.61
N ARG A 92 -5.42 -3.71 -7.88
CA ARG A 92 -5.74 -5.09 -7.50
C ARG A 92 -4.52 -5.85 -6.94
N ALA A 93 -3.76 -5.19 -6.05
CA ALA A 93 -2.57 -5.76 -5.42
C ALA A 93 -2.83 -7.12 -4.79
N TYR A 94 -4.02 -7.33 -4.22
CA TYR A 94 -4.54 -8.65 -3.83
C TYR A 94 -6.07 -8.63 -3.67
N LEU A 95 -6.65 -9.81 -3.48
CA LEU A 95 -8.08 -9.98 -3.23
C LEU A 95 -8.37 -10.28 -1.76
N THR A 96 -9.54 -9.87 -1.28
CA THR A 96 -10.07 -10.24 0.02
C THR A 96 -11.22 -11.23 -0.10
N THR A 97 -11.24 -12.23 0.77
CA THR A 97 -12.29 -13.25 0.86
C THR A 97 -12.84 -13.31 2.27
N LYS A 98 -14.05 -13.86 2.43
CA LYS A 98 -14.62 -14.11 3.77
C LYS A 98 -13.82 -15.19 4.52
#